data_AF-A0A952DN28-F1
#
_entry.id   AF-A0A952DN28-F1
#
_cell.length_a   1.000
_cell.length_b   1.000
_cell.length_c   1.000
_cell.angle_alpha   90.00
_cell.angle_beta   90.00
_cell.angle_gamma   90.00
#
_symmetry.space_group_name_H-M   'P 1'
#
loop_
_entity.id
_entity.type
_entity.pdbx_description
1 polymer ?
#
loop_
_entity_poly.entity_id
_entity_poly.type
_entity_poly.pdbx_seq_one_letter_code
_entity_poly.pdbx_strand_id
1 'polypeptide(L)'
;MGDLLFLAHRIPYPPDKGDKIRSWNILKYVAERAAVHLGAFVDDPEDMKHAEFLASVCKSVKLIPMEPRDRLKRAWTGWRKGEALSIALFDDRAMKRWVWDRVKHDDIDRVFVFSSQMAPYALSHTSQERRVVMDFVDIDSDKFAQYAKESRWPKSRLYAREAKLLQAFEKQVARHVDVSLFVSDAETAMFRRIAGSYAHTVDTLHNGVDLAYFFPGADFAPLGDEAGPKLVFTGAMDYRPNVDAVCWFADAILPLVRKRYPAARFFVVGGKPSPEVQALASREGIVVTGRVPDVRPYVAAADVAVAPVRIARGVQNKVLEAMALARPVVATEAAWSGIDAEPERDLLVRSDAESFAAAV
;
A
#
# COMPACT_ATOMS: atom_id res chain seq x y z
N MET A 1 -25.15 -13.28 -13.14
CA MET A 1 -23.69 -13.21 -12.97
C MET A 1 -23.43 -13.69 -11.56
N GLY A 2 -22.53 -14.65 -11.34
CA GLY A 2 -22.31 -15.22 -10.00
C GLY A 2 -21.76 -14.17 -9.02
N ASP A 3 -21.87 -14.50 -7.74
CA ASP A 3 -21.32 -13.72 -6.63
C ASP A 3 -19.79 -13.80 -6.62
N LEU A 4 -19.14 -12.81 -6.01
CA LEU A 4 -17.68 -12.75 -5.89
C LEU A 4 -17.24 -12.92 -4.44
N LEU A 5 -16.28 -13.79 -4.20
CA LEU A 5 -15.56 -13.89 -2.92
C LEU A 5 -14.34 -12.97 -2.94
N PHE A 6 -14.32 -11.96 -2.07
CA PHE A 6 -13.18 -11.05 -1.90
C PHE A 6 -12.46 -11.37 -0.59
N LEU A 7 -11.18 -11.73 -0.66
CA LEU A 7 -10.37 -12.07 0.49
C LEU A 7 -9.25 -11.07 0.66
N ALA A 8 -9.16 -10.41 1.81
CA ALA A 8 -8.11 -9.44 2.09
C ALA A 8 -7.39 -9.75 3.40
N HIS A 9 -6.05 -9.70 3.38
CA HIS A 9 -5.27 -9.93 4.60
C HIS A 9 -5.51 -8.86 5.68
N ARG A 10 -6.15 -7.75 5.31
CA ARG A 10 -6.53 -6.65 6.19
C ARG A 10 -7.88 -6.10 5.77
N ILE A 11 -8.64 -5.59 6.73
CA ILE A 11 -9.86 -4.83 6.49
C ILE A 11 -9.57 -3.68 5.50
N PRO A 12 -10.26 -3.62 4.35
CA PRO A 12 -9.95 -2.63 3.31
C PRO A 12 -10.30 -1.19 3.71
N TYR A 13 -11.27 -0.99 4.61
CA TYR A 13 -11.76 0.34 4.99
C TYR A 13 -11.42 0.65 6.47
N PRO A 14 -11.04 1.90 6.81
CA PRO A 14 -10.89 3.06 5.93
C PRO A 14 -9.62 3.00 5.08
N PRO A 15 -9.58 3.61 3.87
CA PRO A 15 -8.42 3.59 2.99
C PRO A 15 -7.32 4.55 3.48
N ASP A 16 -6.79 4.31 4.67
CA ASP A 16 -5.82 5.19 5.37
C ASP A 16 -4.38 4.66 5.35
N LYS A 17 -4.15 3.58 4.60
CA LYS A 17 -2.85 2.92 4.42
C LYS A 17 -2.75 2.37 2.99
N GLY A 18 -1.55 2.31 2.40
CA GLY A 18 -1.34 1.91 0.99
C GLY A 18 -2.05 0.61 0.59
N ASP A 19 -1.95 -0.45 1.40
CA ASP A 19 -2.62 -1.74 1.14
C ASP A 19 -4.15 -1.64 1.28
N LYS A 20 -4.65 -0.85 2.23
CA LYS A 20 -6.09 -0.56 2.38
C LYS A 20 -6.63 0.27 1.22
N ILE A 21 -5.90 1.30 0.76
CA ILE A 21 -6.28 2.15 -0.37
C ILE A 21 -6.50 1.30 -1.62
N ARG A 22 -5.55 0.42 -1.95
CA ARG A 22 -5.67 -0.46 -3.13
C ARG A 22 -6.83 -1.44 -2.98
N SER A 23 -6.86 -2.21 -1.90
CA SER A 23 -7.90 -3.23 -1.70
C SER A 23 -9.31 -2.62 -1.60
N TRP A 24 -9.46 -1.44 -1.00
CA TRP A 24 -10.74 -0.72 -0.94
C TRP A 24 -11.22 -0.28 -2.31
N ASN A 25 -10.37 0.34 -3.13
CA ASN A 25 -10.78 0.82 -4.44
C ASN A 25 -11.14 -0.33 -5.38
N ILE A 26 -10.42 -1.46 -5.29
CA ILE A 26 -10.79 -2.68 -6.02
C ILE A 26 -12.13 -3.21 -5.50
N LEU A 27 -12.30 -3.34 -4.18
CA LEU A 27 -13.55 -3.81 -3.57
C LEU A 27 -14.74 -2.94 -3.99
N LYS A 28 -14.60 -1.60 -3.91
CA LYS A 28 -15.62 -0.62 -4.33
C LYS A 28 -16.00 -0.84 -5.80
N TYR A 29 -15.01 -0.91 -6.69
CA TYR A 29 -15.24 -1.12 -8.12
C TYR A 29 -15.98 -2.44 -8.40
N VAL A 30 -15.63 -3.50 -7.70
CA VAL A 30 -16.26 -4.82 -7.87
C VAL A 30 -17.65 -4.88 -7.26
N ALA A 31 -17.87 -4.25 -6.10
CA ALA A 31 -19.16 -4.21 -5.40
C ALA A 31 -20.25 -3.45 -6.19
N GLU A 32 -19.86 -2.51 -7.05
CA GLU A 32 -20.77 -1.85 -8.00
C GLU A 32 -21.27 -2.79 -9.11
N ARG A 33 -20.65 -3.95 -9.31
CA ARG A 33 -20.86 -4.83 -10.48
C ARG A 33 -21.29 -6.25 -10.11
N ALA A 34 -21.04 -6.69 -8.89
CA ALA A 34 -21.39 -8.01 -8.40
C ALA A 34 -21.69 -7.97 -6.90
N ALA A 35 -22.48 -8.92 -6.41
CA ALA A 35 -22.65 -9.09 -4.99
C ALA A 35 -21.37 -9.70 -4.40
N VAL A 36 -20.79 -9.05 -3.39
CA VAL A 36 -19.49 -9.42 -2.83
C VAL A 36 -19.64 -10.05 -1.44
N HIS A 37 -18.94 -11.17 -1.23
CA HIS A 37 -18.70 -11.75 0.08
C HIS A 37 -17.27 -11.39 0.51
N LEU A 38 -17.12 -10.53 1.52
CA LEU A 38 -15.82 -10.05 2.00
C LEU A 38 -15.34 -10.87 3.21
N GLY A 39 -14.17 -11.50 3.09
CA GLY A 39 -13.44 -12.09 4.23
C GLY A 39 -12.15 -11.32 4.49
N ALA A 40 -11.99 -10.75 5.69
CA ALA A 40 -10.80 -10.00 6.04
C ALA A 40 -10.36 -10.14 7.51
N PHE A 41 -9.10 -9.81 7.79
CA PHE A 41 -8.57 -9.72 9.14
C PHE A 41 -8.48 -8.26 9.60
N VAL A 42 -8.57 -8.02 10.91
CA VAL A 42 -8.51 -6.68 11.50
C VAL A 42 -7.29 -6.59 12.40
N ASP A 43 -6.28 -5.86 11.98
CA ASP A 43 -5.02 -5.73 12.72
C ASP A 43 -4.96 -4.49 13.62
N ASP A 44 -5.75 -3.46 13.33
CA ASP A 44 -6.04 -2.35 14.23
C ASP A 44 -7.46 -2.51 14.80
N PRO A 45 -7.63 -2.73 16.11
CA PRO A 45 -8.95 -2.87 16.73
C PRO A 45 -9.90 -1.69 16.46
N GLU A 46 -9.36 -0.48 16.25
CA GLU A 46 -10.16 0.72 15.97
C GLU A 46 -10.90 0.64 14.63
N ASP A 47 -10.44 -0.22 13.70
CA ASP A 47 -11.09 -0.39 12.41
C ASP A 47 -12.39 -1.19 12.51
N MET A 48 -12.63 -1.93 13.61
CA MET A 48 -13.86 -2.70 13.81
C MET A 48 -15.13 -1.84 13.75
N LYS A 49 -15.04 -0.55 14.09
CA LYS A 49 -16.16 0.40 13.99
C LYS A 49 -16.70 0.56 12.56
N HIS A 50 -15.94 0.14 11.56
CA HIS A 50 -16.34 0.21 10.14
C HIS A 50 -17.02 -1.06 9.63
N ALA A 51 -17.27 -2.06 10.50
CA ALA A 51 -17.92 -3.30 10.11
C ALA A 51 -19.33 -3.10 9.51
N GLU A 52 -20.14 -2.22 10.10
CA GLU A 52 -21.50 -1.92 9.61
C GLU A 52 -21.47 -1.26 8.23
N PHE A 53 -20.52 -0.35 8.00
CA PHE A 53 -20.33 0.27 6.69
C PHE A 53 -19.93 -0.77 5.63
N LEU A 54 -19.02 -1.70 5.94
CA LEU A 54 -18.67 -2.76 5.00
C LEU A 54 -19.86 -3.70 4.73
N ALA A 55 -20.71 -3.94 5.74
CA ALA A 55 -21.92 -4.74 5.59
C ALA A 55 -23.01 -4.05 4.75
N SER A 56 -22.98 -2.73 4.61
CA SER A 56 -23.87 -2.02 3.68
C SER A 56 -23.36 -2.05 2.23
N VAL A 57 -22.06 -2.28 2.03
CA VAL A 57 -21.42 -2.37 0.70
C VAL A 57 -21.37 -3.82 0.17
N CYS A 58 -21.17 -4.79 1.06
CA CYS A 58 -20.99 -6.20 0.71
C CYS A 58 -22.24 -7.03 1.08
N LYS A 59 -22.55 -8.06 0.28
CA LYS A 59 -23.64 -9.01 0.57
C LYS A 59 -23.42 -9.77 1.87
N SER A 60 -22.17 -10.09 2.20
CA SER A 60 -21.81 -10.61 3.52
C SER A 60 -20.38 -10.24 3.88
N VAL A 61 -20.10 -10.11 5.18
CA VAL A 61 -18.79 -9.71 5.69
C VAL A 61 -18.37 -10.65 6.81
N LYS A 62 -17.12 -11.12 6.76
CA LYS A 62 -16.44 -11.82 7.86
C LYS A 62 -15.16 -11.08 8.21
N LEU A 63 -15.17 -10.44 9.37
CA LEU A 63 -13.99 -9.80 9.96
C LEU A 63 -13.47 -10.65 11.12
N ILE A 64 -12.15 -10.86 11.16
CA ILE A 64 -11.48 -11.60 12.24
C ILE A 64 -10.41 -10.72 12.88
N PRO A 65 -10.54 -10.34 14.16
CA PRO A 65 -9.51 -9.62 14.89
C PRO A 65 -8.21 -10.42 14.97
N MET A 66 -7.07 -9.77 14.76
CA MET A 66 -5.75 -10.39 14.91
C MET A 66 -5.20 -10.14 16.31
N GLU A 67 -5.47 -11.06 17.23
CA GLU A 67 -4.92 -10.97 18.58
C GLU A 67 -3.42 -11.34 18.64
N PRO A 68 -2.57 -10.58 19.37
CA PRO A 68 -1.14 -10.89 19.51
C PRO A 68 -0.85 -12.30 20.04
N ARG A 69 -1.71 -12.81 20.96
CA ARG A 69 -1.55 -14.13 21.57
C ARG A 69 -1.71 -15.25 20.55
N ASP A 70 -2.61 -15.09 19.60
CA ASP A 70 -2.87 -16.09 18.57
C ASP A 70 -1.78 -16.09 17.49
N ARG A 71 -1.21 -14.92 17.19
CA ARG A 71 -0.06 -14.81 16.29
C ARG A 71 1.13 -15.66 16.74
N LEU A 72 1.46 -15.65 18.03
CA LEU A 72 2.59 -16.44 18.53
C LEU A 72 2.34 -17.95 18.40
N LYS A 73 1.13 -18.41 18.74
CA LYS A 73 0.71 -19.81 18.59
C LYS A 73 0.75 -20.27 17.13
N ARG A 74 0.24 -19.43 16.22
CA ARG A 74 0.23 -19.68 14.77
C ARG A 74 1.64 -19.73 14.20
N ALA A 75 2.50 -18.77 14.57
CA ALA A 75 3.90 -18.76 14.16
C ALA A 75 4.65 -20.02 14.60
N TRP A 76 4.46 -20.47 15.85
CA TRP A 76 5.08 -21.70 16.35
C TRP A 76 4.58 -22.94 15.60
N THR A 77 3.28 -22.99 15.32
CA THR A 77 2.67 -24.09 14.57
C THR A 77 3.20 -24.14 13.14
N GLY A 78 3.27 -22.99 12.45
CA GLY A 78 3.82 -22.88 11.09
C GLY A 78 5.31 -23.23 11.03
N TRP A 79 6.09 -22.78 12.02
CA TRP A 79 7.50 -23.14 12.15
C TRP A 79 7.69 -24.66 12.21
N ARG A 80 6.92 -25.35 13.06
CA ARG A 80 6.96 -26.82 13.21
C ARG A 80 6.55 -27.56 11.93
N LYS A 81 5.63 -27.01 11.14
CA LYS A 81 5.20 -27.57 9.86
C LYS A 81 6.15 -27.28 8.69
N GLY A 82 7.16 -26.44 8.89
CA GLY A 82 8.04 -26.02 7.80
C GLY A 82 7.41 -24.99 6.86
N GLU A 83 6.33 -24.32 7.28
CA GLU A 83 5.63 -23.31 6.48
C GLU A 83 6.34 -21.94 6.57
N ALA A 84 6.05 -21.07 5.61
CA ALA A 84 6.38 -19.65 5.70
C ALA A 84 5.60 -19.01 6.86
N LEU A 85 6.29 -18.33 7.77
CA LEU A 85 5.68 -17.75 8.96
C LEU A 85 4.65 -16.68 8.59
N SER A 86 4.92 -15.91 7.55
CA SER A 86 4.06 -14.85 7.04
C SER A 86 2.70 -15.39 6.59
N ILE A 87 2.64 -16.62 6.08
CA ILE A 87 1.39 -17.31 5.73
C ILE A 87 0.74 -17.91 6.97
N ALA A 88 1.53 -18.63 7.79
CA ALA A 88 1.02 -19.31 8.97
C ALA A 88 0.38 -18.37 10.00
N LEU A 89 0.88 -17.12 10.11
CA LEU A 89 0.33 -16.10 11.00
C LEU A 89 -1.14 -15.79 10.75
N PHE A 90 -1.63 -16.01 9.52
CA PHE A 90 -3.02 -15.77 9.17
C PHE A 90 -3.90 -16.99 9.38
N ASP A 91 -3.36 -18.22 9.47
CA ASP A 91 -4.12 -19.47 9.57
C ASP A 91 -5.23 -19.41 10.64
N ASP A 92 -6.49 -19.44 10.18
CA ASP A 92 -7.66 -19.25 11.02
C ASP A 92 -8.79 -20.21 10.62
N ARG A 93 -9.31 -20.95 11.61
CA ARG A 93 -10.35 -21.95 11.39
C ARG A 93 -11.72 -21.33 11.09
N ALA A 94 -12.05 -20.20 11.71
CA ALA A 94 -13.31 -19.51 11.49
C ALA A 94 -13.34 -18.88 10.09
N MET A 95 -12.22 -18.35 9.59
CA MET A 95 -12.11 -17.90 8.20
C MET A 95 -12.26 -19.07 7.23
N LYS A 96 -11.53 -20.17 7.44
CA LYS A 96 -11.66 -21.39 6.60
C LYS A 96 -13.09 -21.89 6.53
N ARG A 97 -13.74 -22.02 7.69
CA ARG A 97 -15.13 -22.47 7.77
C ARG A 97 -16.06 -21.53 7.03
N TRP A 98 -15.93 -20.23 7.25
CA TRP A 98 -16.77 -19.24 6.58
C TRP A 98 -16.58 -19.26 5.06
N VAL A 99 -15.35 -19.32 4.57
CA VAL A 99 -15.07 -19.42 3.13
C VAL A 99 -15.66 -20.71 2.55
N TRP A 100 -15.47 -21.85 3.21
CA TRP A 100 -16.08 -23.12 2.79
C TRP A 100 -17.61 -23.02 2.71
N ASP A 101 -18.25 -22.45 3.74
CA ASP A 101 -19.70 -22.28 3.78
C ASP A 101 -20.18 -21.38 2.62
N ARG A 102 -19.48 -20.26 2.34
CA ARG A 102 -19.81 -19.36 1.22
C ARG A 102 -19.65 -20.05 -0.13
N VAL A 103 -18.49 -20.66 -0.39
CA VAL A 103 -18.19 -21.31 -1.67
C VAL A 103 -19.13 -22.48 -1.97
N LYS A 104 -19.65 -23.15 -0.93
CA LYS A 104 -20.56 -24.29 -1.06
C LYS A 104 -22.02 -23.89 -1.23
N HIS A 105 -22.46 -22.83 -0.57
CA HIS A 105 -23.90 -22.48 -0.47
C HIS A 105 -24.31 -21.26 -1.29
N ASP A 106 -23.36 -20.39 -1.66
CA ASP A 106 -23.60 -19.24 -2.51
C ASP A 106 -23.11 -19.52 -3.94
N ASP A 107 -23.67 -18.81 -4.94
CA ASP A 107 -23.32 -18.96 -6.37
C ASP A 107 -22.01 -18.23 -6.69
N ILE A 108 -20.92 -18.64 -6.05
CA ILE A 108 -19.61 -18.01 -6.19
C ILE A 108 -18.85 -18.64 -7.36
N ASP A 109 -18.77 -17.90 -8.47
CA ASP A 109 -18.02 -18.27 -9.68
C ASP A 109 -16.62 -17.60 -9.75
N ARG A 110 -16.40 -16.58 -8.92
CA ARG A 110 -15.18 -15.75 -8.93
C ARG A 110 -14.62 -15.49 -7.54
N VAL A 111 -13.29 -15.50 -7.46
CA VAL A 111 -12.55 -15.21 -6.23
C VAL A 111 -11.47 -14.18 -6.51
N PHE A 112 -11.46 -13.10 -5.74
CA PHE A 112 -10.39 -12.11 -5.73
C PHE A 112 -9.63 -12.24 -4.40
N VAL A 113 -8.33 -12.53 -4.49
CA VAL A 113 -7.45 -12.74 -3.34
C VAL A 113 -6.44 -11.61 -3.28
N PHE A 114 -6.52 -10.80 -2.23
CA PHE A 114 -5.61 -9.69 -1.98
C PHE A 114 -4.58 -10.06 -0.92
N SER A 115 -3.31 -10.09 -1.35
CA SER A 115 -2.11 -10.46 -0.62
C SER A 115 -1.91 -11.97 -0.39
N SER A 116 -0.64 -12.40 -0.42
CA SER A 116 -0.20 -13.82 -0.38
C SER A 116 -0.80 -14.61 0.79
N GLN A 117 -1.02 -13.96 1.93
CA GLN A 117 -1.50 -14.60 3.15
C GLN A 117 -2.96 -15.08 3.04
N MET A 118 -3.72 -14.58 2.07
CA MET A 118 -5.11 -15.00 1.84
C MET A 118 -5.26 -16.16 0.85
N ALA A 119 -4.21 -16.46 0.07
CA ALA A 119 -4.25 -17.53 -0.92
C ALA A 119 -4.64 -18.91 -0.35
N PRO A 120 -4.22 -19.34 0.85
CA PRO A 120 -4.61 -20.65 1.37
C PRO A 120 -6.12 -20.83 1.52
N TYR A 121 -6.89 -19.77 1.77
CA TYR A 121 -8.35 -19.85 1.91
C TYR A 121 -9.05 -20.08 0.59
N ALA A 122 -8.56 -19.46 -0.50
CA ALA A 122 -9.05 -19.71 -1.84
C ALA A 122 -8.66 -21.12 -2.30
N LEU A 123 -7.36 -21.45 -2.26
CA LEU A 123 -6.82 -22.70 -2.83
C LEU A 123 -7.33 -23.97 -2.14
N SER A 124 -7.76 -23.89 -0.88
CA SER A 124 -8.32 -25.05 -0.17
C SER A 124 -9.77 -25.37 -0.54
N HIS A 125 -10.46 -24.47 -1.25
CA HIS A 125 -11.91 -24.53 -1.44
C HIS A 125 -12.39 -24.32 -2.88
N THR A 126 -11.56 -23.76 -3.76
CA THR A 126 -11.92 -23.55 -5.16
C THR A 126 -11.60 -24.77 -6.01
N SER A 127 -12.62 -25.41 -6.59
CA SER A 127 -12.44 -26.35 -7.71
C SER A 127 -11.89 -25.62 -8.95
N GLN A 128 -11.35 -26.36 -9.92
CA GLN A 128 -10.84 -25.83 -11.20
C GLN A 128 -11.87 -25.04 -12.04
N GLU A 129 -13.14 -25.03 -11.64
CA GLU A 129 -14.23 -24.38 -12.38
C GLU A 129 -14.39 -22.89 -12.05
N ARG A 130 -13.72 -22.39 -10.99
CA ARG A 130 -13.85 -20.99 -10.55
C ARG A 130 -12.70 -20.14 -11.05
N ARG A 131 -13.00 -18.89 -11.40
CA ARG A 131 -11.98 -17.91 -11.77
C ARG A 131 -11.35 -17.29 -10.52
N VAL A 132 -10.05 -17.45 -10.35
CA VAL A 132 -9.29 -16.94 -9.20
C VAL A 132 -8.27 -15.91 -9.66
N VAL A 133 -8.44 -14.68 -9.19
CA VAL A 133 -7.51 -13.57 -9.35
C VAL A 133 -6.70 -13.45 -8.07
N MET A 134 -5.37 -13.51 -8.18
CA MET A 134 -4.44 -13.33 -7.07
C MET A 134 -3.69 -12.02 -7.23
N ASP A 135 -4.01 -11.01 -6.42
CA ASP A 135 -3.23 -9.77 -6.33
C ASP A 135 -2.19 -9.93 -5.22
N PHE A 136 -0.95 -10.28 -5.60
CA PHE A 136 0.17 -10.36 -4.67
C PHE A 136 0.56 -8.96 -4.17
N VAL A 137 0.26 -7.92 -4.94
CA VAL A 137 0.73 -6.55 -4.76
C VAL A 137 2.24 -6.45 -4.95
N ASP A 138 3.01 -7.01 -4.01
CA ASP A 138 4.47 -7.04 -4.00
C ASP A 138 4.99 -8.50 -4.01
N ILE A 139 6.27 -8.71 -4.33
CA ILE A 139 6.93 -10.01 -4.16
C ILE A 139 7.47 -10.15 -2.72
N ASP A 140 6.69 -10.77 -1.84
CA ASP A 140 7.06 -10.98 -0.43
C ASP A 140 8.39 -11.76 -0.31
N SER A 141 8.61 -12.78 -1.15
CA SER A 141 9.85 -13.56 -1.12
C SER A 141 11.11 -12.74 -1.42
N ASP A 142 11.05 -11.82 -2.37
CA ASP A 142 12.17 -10.92 -2.70
C ASP A 142 12.42 -9.91 -1.58
N LYS A 143 11.34 -9.34 -1.00
CA LYS A 143 11.43 -8.47 0.18
C LYS A 143 12.16 -9.15 1.34
N PHE A 144 11.81 -10.39 1.67
CA PHE A 144 12.50 -11.14 2.71
C PHE A 144 13.94 -11.51 2.32
N ALA A 145 14.22 -11.74 1.04
CA ALA A 145 15.58 -11.97 0.56
C ALA A 145 16.47 -10.72 0.72
N GLN A 146 15.93 -9.51 0.50
CA GLN A 146 16.61 -8.25 0.75
C GLN A 146 16.89 -8.06 2.26
N TYR A 147 15.88 -8.28 3.13
CA TYR A 147 16.09 -8.21 4.58
C TYR A 147 17.14 -9.20 5.08
N ALA A 148 17.25 -10.38 4.45
CA ALA A 148 18.29 -11.35 4.78
C ALA A 148 19.70 -10.81 4.51
N LYS A 149 19.89 -10.04 3.42
CA LYS A 149 21.18 -9.42 3.05
C LYS A 149 21.55 -8.24 3.94
N GLU A 150 20.57 -7.45 4.36
CA GLU A 150 20.77 -6.26 5.20
C GLU A 150 20.93 -6.60 6.69
N SER A 151 20.56 -7.82 7.10
CA SER A 151 20.57 -8.25 8.50
C SER A 151 21.83 -9.03 8.90
N ARG A 152 22.18 -8.96 10.18
CA ARG A 152 23.21 -9.82 10.78
C ARG A 152 22.65 -11.16 11.24
N TRP A 153 23.53 -12.14 11.43
CA TRP A 153 23.18 -13.41 12.06
C TRP A 153 22.66 -13.16 13.51
N PRO A 154 21.60 -13.85 13.98
CA PRO A 154 20.87 -14.95 13.34
C PRO A 154 19.68 -14.52 12.47
N LYS A 155 19.29 -13.23 12.49
CA LYS A 155 18.12 -12.72 11.75
C LYS A 155 18.23 -12.96 10.24
N SER A 156 19.42 -12.80 9.67
CA SER A 156 19.66 -13.09 8.24
C SER A 156 19.28 -14.51 7.82
N ARG A 157 19.57 -15.52 8.66
CA ARG A 157 19.19 -16.91 8.38
C ARG A 157 17.68 -17.12 8.47
N LEU A 158 17.02 -16.47 9.43
CA LEU A 158 15.56 -16.54 9.55
C LEU A 158 14.88 -15.94 8.31
N TYR A 159 15.32 -14.75 7.89
CA TYR A 159 14.79 -14.09 6.70
C TYR A 159 15.10 -14.86 5.41
N ALA A 160 16.28 -15.47 5.29
CA ALA A 160 16.61 -16.31 4.13
C ALA A 160 15.72 -17.58 4.06
N ARG A 161 15.42 -18.20 5.21
CA ARG A 161 14.46 -19.32 5.28
C ARG A 161 13.08 -18.85 4.82
N GLU A 162 12.62 -17.72 5.35
CA GLU A 162 11.31 -17.17 5.05
C GLU A 162 11.18 -16.85 3.55
N ALA A 163 12.18 -16.18 2.96
CA ALA A 163 12.25 -15.90 1.53
C ALA A 163 12.13 -17.16 0.67
N LYS A 164 12.87 -18.23 1.02
CA LYS A 164 12.82 -19.50 0.27
C LYS A 164 11.44 -20.16 0.33
N LEU A 165 10.80 -20.15 1.49
CA LEU A 165 9.48 -20.77 1.67
C LEU A 165 8.38 -19.94 1.01
N LEU A 166 8.45 -18.61 1.10
CA LEU A 166 7.54 -17.71 0.39
C LEU A 166 7.67 -17.88 -1.12
N GLN A 167 8.89 -17.94 -1.67
CA GLN A 167 9.07 -18.13 -3.10
C GLN A 167 8.45 -19.44 -3.59
N ALA A 168 8.63 -20.53 -2.82
CA ALA A 168 8.00 -21.81 -3.13
C ALA A 168 6.46 -21.74 -3.05
N PHE A 169 5.93 -21.04 -2.05
CA PHE A 169 4.50 -20.83 -1.86
C PHE A 169 3.89 -19.96 -2.97
N GLU A 170 4.46 -18.79 -3.26
CA GLU A 170 4.02 -17.89 -4.33
C GLU A 170 4.01 -18.63 -5.68
N LYS A 171 5.07 -19.41 -5.95
CA LYS A 171 5.13 -20.26 -7.14
C LYS A 171 4.01 -21.29 -7.17
N GLN A 172 3.69 -21.93 -6.04
CA GLN A 172 2.56 -22.86 -5.94
C GLN A 172 1.22 -22.17 -6.21
N VAL A 173 1.01 -20.98 -5.64
CA VAL A 173 -0.21 -20.19 -5.86
C VAL A 173 -0.37 -19.85 -7.34
N ALA A 174 0.69 -19.38 -8.00
CA ALA A 174 0.67 -19.05 -9.43
C ALA A 174 0.26 -20.22 -10.35
N ARG A 175 0.39 -21.48 -9.89
CA ARG A 175 -0.07 -22.67 -10.65
C ARG A 175 -1.57 -22.91 -10.59
N HIS A 176 -2.25 -22.36 -9.59
CA HIS A 176 -3.64 -22.69 -9.26
C HIS A 176 -4.60 -21.51 -9.46
N VAL A 177 -4.10 -20.38 -9.93
CA VAL A 177 -4.88 -19.15 -10.15
C VAL A 177 -4.86 -18.80 -11.64
N ASP A 178 -5.92 -18.14 -12.11
CA ASP A 178 -6.05 -17.73 -13.50
C ASP A 178 -5.10 -16.57 -13.83
N VAL A 179 -4.88 -15.67 -12.87
CA VAL A 179 -3.95 -14.55 -12.99
C VAL A 179 -3.29 -14.20 -11.66
N SER A 180 -2.00 -13.88 -11.71
CA SER A 180 -1.21 -13.32 -10.61
C SER A 180 -0.83 -11.88 -10.94
N LEU A 181 -1.29 -10.93 -10.14
CA LEU A 181 -1.11 -9.49 -10.34
C LEU A 181 -0.05 -8.92 -9.40
N PHE A 182 0.76 -8.01 -9.94
CA PHE A 182 1.78 -7.24 -9.22
C PHE A 182 1.62 -5.75 -9.53
N VAL A 183 2.09 -4.89 -8.63
CA VAL A 183 1.86 -3.43 -8.73
C VAL A 183 2.75 -2.74 -9.77
N SER A 184 3.87 -3.36 -10.18
CA SER A 184 4.81 -2.77 -11.14
C SER A 184 5.31 -3.76 -12.19
N ASP A 185 5.68 -3.25 -13.37
CA ASP A 185 6.26 -4.07 -14.44
C ASP A 185 7.58 -4.73 -14.04
N ALA A 186 8.36 -4.05 -13.18
CA ALA A 186 9.60 -4.59 -12.65
C ALA A 186 9.35 -5.85 -11.81
N GLU A 187 8.32 -5.83 -10.97
CA GLU A 187 7.90 -6.98 -10.17
C GLU A 187 7.27 -8.06 -11.05
N THR A 188 6.39 -7.70 -11.97
CA THR A 188 5.83 -8.64 -12.97
C THR A 188 6.95 -9.37 -13.72
N ALA A 189 7.95 -8.65 -14.23
CA ALA A 189 9.10 -9.24 -14.93
C ALA A 189 9.95 -10.12 -14.01
N MET A 190 10.14 -9.72 -12.75
CA MET A 190 10.83 -10.54 -11.76
C MET A 190 10.07 -11.84 -11.47
N PHE A 191 8.76 -11.74 -11.23
CA PHE A 191 7.94 -12.87 -10.84
C PHE A 191 7.69 -13.84 -12.00
N ARG A 192 7.62 -13.37 -13.25
CA ARG A 192 7.58 -14.24 -14.45
C ARG A 192 8.73 -15.25 -14.45
N ARG A 193 9.93 -14.85 -14.00
CA ARG A 193 11.09 -15.75 -13.86
C ARG A 193 10.90 -16.79 -12.75
N ILE A 194 10.21 -16.43 -11.66
CA ILE A 194 9.90 -17.32 -10.54
C ILE A 194 8.80 -18.33 -10.92
N ALA A 195 7.74 -17.84 -11.56
CA ALA A 195 6.58 -18.61 -11.99
C ALA A 195 6.93 -19.69 -13.04
N GLY A 196 7.94 -19.45 -13.88
CA GLY A 196 8.42 -20.42 -14.87
C GLY A 196 7.38 -20.67 -15.96
N SER A 197 6.89 -21.91 -16.11
CA SER A 197 5.88 -22.27 -17.13
C SER A 197 4.56 -21.49 -17.01
N TYR A 198 4.30 -20.90 -15.84
CA TYR A 198 3.10 -20.10 -15.56
C TYR A 198 3.33 -18.59 -15.72
N ALA A 199 4.45 -18.16 -16.32
CA ALA A 199 4.73 -16.74 -16.56
C ALA A 199 3.64 -16.02 -17.39
N HIS A 200 2.89 -16.76 -18.23
CA HIS A 200 1.81 -16.23 -19.05
C HIS A 200 0.55 -15.84 -18.24
N THR A 201 0.44 -16.27 -16.98
CA THR A 201 -0.65 -15.87 -16.06
C THR A 201 -0.23 -14.71 -15.16
N VAL A 202 0.94 -14.12 -15.37
CA VAL A 202 1.47 -13.04 -14.54
C VAL A 202 1.32 -11.72 -15.27
N ASP A 203 0.64 -10.76 -14.66
CA ASP A 203 0.36 -9.45 -15.25
C ASP A 203 0.54 -8.30 -14.27
N THR A 204 0.64 -7.09 -14.80
CA THR A 204 0.79 -5.87 -14.00
C THR A 204 -0.58 -5.22 -13.79
N LEU A 205 -0.89 -4.87 -12.54
CA LEU A 205 -1.99 -3.98 -12.19
C LEU A 205 -1.43 -2.80 -11.41
N HIS A 206 -1.11 -1.72 -12.13
CA HIS A 206 -0.60 -0.48 -11.54
C HIS A 206 -1.58 0.11 -10.52
N ASN A 207 -1.05 0.88 -9.56
CA ASN A 207 -1.90 1.70 -8.72
C ASN A 207 -2.48 2.85 -9.54
N GLY A 208 -3.79 3.06 -9.40
CA GLY A 208 -4.47 4.26 -9.85
C GLY A 208 -4.80 5.20 -8.70
N VAL A 209 -5.48 6.29 -9.02
CA VAL A 209 -6.01 7.27 -8.08
C VAL A 209 -7.49 7.52 -8.39
N ASP A 210 -8.31 7.67 -7.36
CA ASP A 210 -9.73 7.98 -7.53
C ASP A 210 -9.86 9.46 -7.95
N LEU A 211 -10.01 9.70 -9.26
CA LEU A 211 -10.12 11.04 -9.84
C LEU A 211 -11.39 11.80 -9.45
N ALA A 212 -12.43 11.09 -8.99
CA ALA A 212 -13.63 11.74 -8.45
C ALA A 212 -13.38 12.23 -7.02
N TYR A 213 -12.60 11.48 -6.24
CA TYR A 213 -12.22 11.86 -4.89
C TYR A 213 -11.10 12.93 -4.86
N PHE A 214 -10.06 12.77 -5.69
CA PHE A 214 -8.98 13.73 -5.89
C PHE A 214 -9.28 14.67 -7.07
N PHE A 215 -10.46 15.28 -7.04
CA PHE A 215 -10.92 16.18 -8.09
C PHE A 215 -10.39 17.60 -7.84
N PRO A 216 -9.66 18.22 -8.79
CA PRO A 216 -9.05 19.54 -8.60
C PRO A 216 -10.07 20.68 -8.52
N GLY A 217 -11.29 20.48 -9.03
CA GLY A 217 -12.39 21.44 -8.95
C GLY A 217 -13.26 21.31 -7.69
N ALA A 218 -12.87 20.48 -6.72
CA ALA A 218 -13.58 20.37 -5.46
C ALA A 218 -13.34 21.63 -4.59
N ASP A 219 -14.37 22.02 -3.85
CA ASP A 219 -14.29 23.15 -2.91
C ASP A 219 -13.63 22.68 -1.61
N PHE A 220 -12.38 23.08 -1.39
CA PHE A 220 -11.64 22.78 -0.17
C PHE A 220 -11.56 24.04 0.68
N ALA A 221 -11.76 23.89 1.99
CA ALA A 221 -11.53 24.98 2.92
C ALA A 221 -10.11 25.53 2.75
N PRO A 222 -9.93 26.84 2.55
CA PRO A 222 -8.61 27.42 2.37
C PRO A 222 -7.74 27.11 3.58
N LEU A 223 -6.55 26.55 3.35
CA LEU A 223 -5.49 26.63 4.34
C LEU A 223 -5.19 28.12 4.54
N GLY A 224 -5.20 28.58 5.80
CA GLY A 224 -5.19 30.00 6.16
C GLY A 224 -4.18 30.89 5.42
N ASP A 225 -4.32 32.20 5.60
CA ASP A 225 -3.62 33.27 4.86
C ASP A 225 -2.11 33.38 5.20
N GLU A 226 -1.42 32.26 5.28
CA GLU A 226 0.02 32.21 5.41
C GLU A 226 0.67 32.72 4.11
N ALA A 227 1.49 33.76 4.23
CA ALA A 227 2.22 34.33 3.12
C ALA A 227 3.33 33.38 2.63
N GLY A 228 3.46 33.29 1.30
CA GLY A 228 4.56 32.60 0.61
C GLY A 228 4.18 31.28 -0.07
N PRO A 229 5.12 30.69 -0.84
CA PRO A 229 4.89 29.42 -1.50
C PRO A 229 4.69 28.26 -0.51
N LYS A 230 3.69 27.40 -0.77
CA LYS A 230 3.32 26.24 0.04
C LYS A 230 3.83 24.96 -0.63
N LEU A 231 4.70 24.24 0.06
CA LEU A 231 5.28 22.97 -0.35
C LEU A 231 4.65 21.86 0.49
N VAL A 232 4.22 20.77 -0.11
CA VAL A 232 3.50 19.70 0.63
C VAL A 232 4.13 18.33 0.44
N PHE A 233 4.16 17.55 1.53
CA PHE A 233 4.43 16.12 1.52
C PHE A 233 3.37 15.40 2.35
N THR A 234 2.73 14.37 1.78
CA THR A 234 1.74 13.54 2.48
C THR A 234 2.28 12.14 2.80
N GLY A 235 1.87 11.57 3.94
CA GLY A 235 2.12 10.15 4.22
C GLY A 235 2.10 9.76 5.70
N ALA A 236 2.32 8.47 5.98
CA ALA A 236 2.52 7.97 7.33
C ALA A 236 3.92 8.34 7.84
N MET A 237 4.00 9.12 8.92
CA MET A 237 5.24 9.73 9.42
C MET A 237 5.96 8.88 10.48
N ASP A 238 5.51 7.64 10.67
CA ASP A 238 6.21 6.55 11.38
C ASP A 238 6.88 5.57 10.38
N TYR A 239 6.67 5.79 9.08
CA TYR A 239 7.25 4.97 8.02
C TYR A 239 8.63 5.48 7.63
N ARG A 240 9.66 4.65 7.80
CA ARG A 240 11.07 5.05 7.63
C ARG A 240 11.38 5.78 6.31
N PRO A 241 10.91 5.33 5.13
CA PRO A 241 11.07 6.11 3.88
C PRO A 241 10.49 7.53 3.92
N ASN A 242 9.34 7.73 4.56
CA ASN A 242 8.74 9.06 4.67
C ASN A 242 9.51 9.94 5.67
N VAL A 243 9.92 9.37 6.81
CA VAL A 243 10.77 10.07 7.79
C VAL A 243 12.07 10.55 7.13
N ASP A 244 12.75 9.65 6.40
CA ASP A 244 13.97 10.00 5.65
C ASP A 244 13.74 11.13 4.65
N ALA A 245 12.64 11.06 3.88
CA ALA A 245 12.30 12.05 2.87
C ALA A 245 12.08 13.45 3.47
N VAL A 246 11.24 13.56 4.52
CA VAL A 246 10.89 14.86 5.11
C VAL A 246 12.04 15.47 5.89
N CYS A 247 12.86 14.64 6.57
CA CYS A 247 14.08 15.11 7.23
C CYS A 247 15.11 15.60 6.21
N TRP A 248 15.36 14.82 5.14
CA TRP A 248 16.28 15.24 4.08
C TRP A 248 15.83 16.54 3.40
N PHE A 249 14.53 16.68 3.12
CA PHE A 249 13.98 17.92 2.57
C PHE A 249 14.20 19.10 3.51
N ALA A 250 13.87 18.93 4.80
CA ALA A 250 14.03 19.98 5.81
C ALA A 250 15.49 20.38 6.05
N ASP A 251 16.42 19.43 5.98
CA ASP A 251 17.85 19.65 6.26
C ASP A 251 18.61 20.20 5.04
N ALA A 252 18.34 19.69 3.85
CA ALA A 252 19.19 19.91 2.67
C ALA A 252 18.53 20.74 1.57
N ILE A 253 17.20 20.71 1.43
CA ILE A 253 16.49 21.30 0.28
C ILE A 253 15.80 22.61 0.67
N LEU A 254 14.98 22.59 1.73
CA LEU A 254 14.21 23.74 2.18
C LEU A 254 15.09 24.98 2.46
N PRO A 255 16.29 24.88 3.06
CA PRO A 255 17.16 26.05 3.23
C PRO A 255 17.57 26.69 1.89
N LEU A 256 17.75 25.90 0.83
CA LEU A 256 18.10 26.39 -0.50
C LEU A 256 16.90 27.09 -1.16
N VAL A 257 15.71 26.50 -1.08
CA VAL A 257 14.47 27.13 -1.56
C VAL A 257 14.21 28.46 -0.85
N ARG A 258 14.40 28.49 0.49
CA ARG A 258 14.18 29.68 1.31
C ARG A 258 15.20 30.80 1.07
N LYS A 259 16.36 30.53 0.46
CA LYS A 259 17.26 31.61 -0.01
C LYS A 259 16.60 32.47 -1.09
N ARG A 260 15.77 31.87 -1.94
CA ARG A 260 15.04 32.56 -3.02
C ARG A 260 13.63 32.98 -2.59
N TYR A 261 12.98 32.16 -1.78
CA TYR A 261 11.63 32.39 -1.27
C TYR A 261 11.62 32.35 0.27
N PRO A 262 12.02 33.43 0.97
CA PRO A 262 12.15 33.42 2.44
C PRO A 262 10.86 33.11 3.20
N ALA A 263 9.70 33.32 2.58
CA ALA A 263 8.40 33.00 3.15
C ALA A 263 7.89 31.57 2.80
N ALA A 264 8.66 30.76 2.05
CA ALA A 264 8.26 29.41 1.68
C ALA A 264 8.03 28.51 2.90
N ARG A 265 6.96 27.72 2.87
CA ARG A 265 6.54 26.83 3.95
C ARG A 265 6.41 25.39 3.48
N PHE A 266 6.86 24.47 4.32
CA PHE A 266 6.81 23.04 4.08
C PHE A 266 5.81 22.35 5.02
N PHE A 267 4.72 21.86 4.45
CA PHE A 267 3.66 21.13 5.13
C PHE A 267 3.93 19.63 5.07
N VAL A 268 4.26 19.07 6.24
CA VAL A 268 4.42 17.65 6.50
C VAL A 268 3.09 17.12 7.01
N VAL A 269 2.29 16.54 6.11
CA VAL A 269 0.90 16.17 6.36
C VAL A 269 0.75 14.66 6.54
N GLY A 270 0.26 14.23 7.70
CA GLY A 270 -0.13 12.85 7.91
C GLY A 270 0.19 12.28 9.28
N GLY A 271 -0.32 11.05 9.51
CA GLY A 271 -0.43 10.47 10.83
C GLY A 271 0.89 9.97 11.43
N LYS A 272 0.89 9.87 12.77
CA LYS A 272 1.93 9.22 13.59
C LYS A 272 3.35 9.78 13.37
N PRO A 273 3.59 11.11 13.47
CA PRO A 273 4.94 11.65 13.31
C PRO A 273 5.88 11.10 14.37
N SER A 274 7.00 10.54 13.92
CA SER A 274 8.10 10.09 14.78
C SER A 274 8.69 11.29 15.56
N PRO A 275 9.42 11.06 16.67
CA PRO A 275 10.06 12.15 17.41
C PRO A 275 10.95 13.04 16.54
N GLU A 276 11.65 12.44 15.57
CA GLU A 276 12.49 13.15 14.59
C GLU A 276 11.66 14.10 13.70
N VAL A 277 10.49 13.63 13.22
CA VAL A 277 9.58 14.46 12.40
C VAL A 277 8.92 15.55 13.24
N GLN A 278 8.51 15.25 14.48
CA GLN A 278 7.94 16.25 15.39
C GLN A 278 8.92 17.38 15.67
N ALA A 279 10.23 17.07 15.81
CA ALA A 279 11.26 18.08 16.02
C ALA A 279 11.37 19.08 14.87
N LEU A 280 10.99 18.69 13.64
CA LEU A 280 10.99 19.59 12.48
C LEU A 280 10.03 20.77 12.64
N ALA A 281 8.95 20.63 13.42
CA ALA A 281 8.00 21.72 13.67
C ALA A 281 8.61 22.92 14.43
N SER A 282 9.77 22.74 15.07
CA SER A 282 10.51 23.84 15.70
C SER A 282 11.31 24.69 14.71
N ARG A 283 11.41 24.26 13.45
CA ARG A 283 12.18 24.94 12.41
C ARG A 283 11.31 25.93 11.66
N GLU A 284 11.90 27.07 11.31
CA GLU A 284 11.20 28.12 10.58
C GLU A 284 10.72 27.61 9.21
N GLY A 285 9.46 27.87 8.90
CA GLY A 285 8.86 27.47 7.63
C GLY A 285 8.50 25.99 7.53
N ILE A 286 8.40 25.25 8.63
CA ILE A 286 7.91 23.85 8.62
C ILE A 286 6.66 23.72 9.47
N VAL A 287 5.64 23.08 8.93
CA VAL A 287 4.38 22.75 9.61
C VAL A 287 4.22 21.24 9.62
N VAL A 288 4.13 20.63 10.81
CA VAL A 288 3.86 19.19 10.97
C VAL A 288 2.46 19.03 11.54
N THR A 289 1.53 18.48 10.76
CA THR A 289 0.12 18.46 11.13
C THR A 289 -0.25 17.31 12.08
N GLY A 290 0.44 16.18 11.97
CA GLY A 290 -0.08 14.91 12.47
C GLY A 290 -1.27 14.40 11.64
N ARG A 291 -2.07 13.48 12.20
CA ARG A 291 -3.22 12.90 11.50
C ARG A 291 -4.27 13.99 11.26
N VAL A 292 -4.66 14.18 10.00
CA VAL A 292 -5.74 15.09 9.59
C VAL A 292 -6.95 14.29 9.10
N PRO A 293 -8.18 14.85 9.15
CA PRO A 293 -9.37 14.18 8.60
C PRO A 293 -9.28 13.96 7.09
N ASP A 294 -8.64 14.89 6.38
CA ASP A 294 -8.51 14.88 4.92
C ASP A 294 -7.19 15.56 4.51
N VAL A 295 -6.43 14.92 3.62
CA VAL A 295 -5.18 15.45 3.09
C VAL A 295 -5.39 16.39 1.90
N ARG A 296 -6.52 16.26 1.18
CA ARG A 296 -6.78 16.97 -0.07
C ARG A 296 -6.74 18.51 0.06
N PRO A 297 -7.28 19.13 1.13
CA PRO A 297 -7.14 20.58 1.29
C PRO A 297 -5.68 21.05 1.33
N TYR A 298 -4.78 20.24 1.90
CA TYR A 298 -3.36 20.58 1.97
C TYR A 298 -2.66 20.40 0.63
N VAL A 299 -3.00 19.35 -0.10
CA VAL A 299 -2.43 19.10 -1.42
C VAL A 299 -2.93 20.15 -2.42
N ALA A 300 -4.24 20.41 -2.47
CA ALA A 300 -4.85 21.38 -3.38
C ALA A 300 -4.35 22.81 -3.15
N ALA A 301 -4.10 23.20 -1.90
CA ALA A 301 -3.59 24.52 -1.56
C ALA A 301 -2.06 24.67 -1.75
N ALA A 302 -1.33 23.61 -2.06
CA ALA A 302 0.10 23.67 -2.30
C ALA A 302 0.41 24.25 -3.69
N ASP A 303 1.49 25.01 -3.76
CA ASP A 303 2.09 25.45 -5.02
C ASP A 303 2.92 24.33 -5.66
N VAL A 304 3.58 23.50 -4.83
CA VAL A 304 4.37 22.35 -5.28
C VAL A 304 4.20 21.18 -4.30
N ALA A 305 3.89 20.00 -4.83
CA ALA A 305 4.00 18.75 -4.09
C ALA A 305 5.41 18.19 -4.24
N VAL A 306 6.06 17.88 -3.12
CA VAL A 306 7.43 17.36 -3.10
C VAL A 306 7.43 15.90 -2.68
N ALA A 307 8.15 15.06 -3.42
CA ALA A 307 8.36 13.64 -3.10
C ALA A 307 9.87 13.30 -3.06
N PRO A 308 10.62 13.80 -2.06
CA PRO A 308 12.06 13.63 -1.93
C PRO A 308 12.44 12.25 -1.35
N VAL A 309 11.85 11.16 -1.87
CA VAL A 309 12.00 9.81 -1.31
C VAL A 309 13.28 9.17 -1.81
N ARG A 310 14.24 8.90 -0.92
CA ARG A 310 15.51 8.23 -1.31
C ARG A 310 15.47 6.71 -1.18
N ILE A 311 14.56 6.22 -0.34
CA ILE A 311 14.38 4.80 -0.05
C ILE A 311 13.05 4.36 -0.65
N ALA A 312 13.04 3.98 -1.92
CA ALA A 312 11.82 3.53 -2.59
C ALA A 312 11.31 2.21 -2.01
N ARG A 313 10.02 2.17 -1.63
CA ARG A 313 9.30 0.95 -1.27
C ARG A 313 7.86 1.11 -1.77
N GLY A 314 7.46 0.25 -2.72
CA GLY A 314 6.17 0.32 -3.39
C GLY A 314 5.97 1.57 -4.23
N VAL A 315 4.82 1.64 -4.90
CA VAL A 315 4.41 2.81 -5.69
C VAL A 315 4.02 3.97 -4.76
N GLN A 316 4.47 5.19 -5.08
CA GLN A 316 4.23 6.38 -4.26
C GLN A 316 2.88 7.02 -4.60
N ASN A 317 1.81 6.57 -3.94
CA ASN A 317 0.46 7.14 -4.15
C ASN A 317 0.40 8.66 -3.98
N LYS A 318 1.22 9.25 -3.09
CA LYS A 318 1.31 10.71 -2.89
C LYS A 318 1.61 11.50 -4.18
N VAL A 319 2.34 10.90 -5.12
CA VAL A 319 2.63 11.51 -6.43
C VAL A 319 1.38 11.48 -7.31
N LEU A 320 0.70 10.33 -7.39
CA LEU A 320 -0.55 10.19 -8.13
C LEU A 320 -1.66 11.12 -7.58
N GLU A 321 -1.77 11.23 -6.26
CA GLU A 321 -2.72 12.10 -5.56
C GLU A 321 -2.47 13.58 -5.87
N ALA A 322 -1.21 14.01 -5.87
CA ALA A 322 -0.84 15.38 -6.23
C ALA A 322 -1.10 15.69 -7.71
N MET A 323 -0.74 14.77 -8.61
CA MET A 323 -1.02 14.91 -10.05
C MET A 323 -2.53 14.97 -10.32
N ALA A 324 -3.33 14.15 -9.65
CA ALA A 324 -4.79 14.17 -9.77
C ALA A 324 -5.39 15.52 -9.33
N LEU A 325 -4.86 16.14 -8.28
CA LEU A 325 -5.22 17.49 -7.83
C LEU A 325 -4.55 18.61 -8.65
N ALA A 326 -4.00 18.28 -9.82
CA ALA A 326 -3.36 19.20 -10.74
C ALA A 326 -2.28 20.07 -10.07
N ARG A 327 -1.48 19.48 -9.16
CA ARG A 327 -0.36 20.15 -8.51
C ARG A 327 0.95 19.81 -9.23
N PRO A 328 1.85 20.79 -9.46
CA PRO A 328 3.22 20.51 -9.87
C PRO A 328 3.89 19.55 -8.89
N VAL A 329 4.58 18.54 -9.42
CA VAL A 329 5.30 17.55 -8.61
C VAL A 329 6.79 17.62 -8.88
N VAL A 330 7.59 17.73 -7.82
CA VAL A 330 9.04 17.49 -7.85
C VAL A 330 9.31 16.22 -7.06
N ALA A 331 9.90 15.22 -7.72
CA ALA A 331 10.11 13.89 -7.16
C ALA A 331 11.56 13.45 -7.33
N THR A 332 12.01 12.53 -6.49
CA THR A 332 13.23 11.76 -6.76
C THR A 332 12.93 10.63 -7.76
N GLU A 333 13.98 10.10 -8.39
CA GLU A 333 13.87 8.91 -9.25
C GLU A 333 13.23 7.73 -8.49
N ALA A 334 13.60 7.56 -7.23
CA ALA A 334 13.03 6.57 -6.33
C ALA A 334 11.52 6.79 -6.04
N ALA A 335 11.04 8.03 -6.03
CA ALA A 335 9.62 8.31 -5.84
C ALA A 335 8.77 8.14 -7.11
N TRP A 336 9.37 8.42 -8.27
CA TRP A 336 8.74 8.29 -9.58
C TRP A 336 8.65 6.83 -10.06
N SER A 337 9.58 5.97 -9.66
CA SER A 337 9.62 4.57 -10.07
C SER A 337 8.27 3.83 -9.87
N GLY A 338 7.76 3.22 -10.94
CA GLY A 338 6.49 2.48 -10.95
C GLY A 338 5.25 3.31 -11.23
N ILE A 339 5.40 4.60 -11.55
CA ILE A 339 4.32 5.50 -11.98
C ILE A 339 4.43 5.71 -13.49
N ASP A 340 3.31 5.56 -14.20
CA ASP A 340 3.22 5.83 -15.63
C ASP A 340 3.12 7.35 -15.88
N ALA A 341 4.28 8.02 -15.79
CA ALA A 341 4.43 9.45 -16.00
C ALA A 341 5.78 9.76 -16.64
N GLU A 342 5.83 10.74 -17.54
CA GLU A 342 7.02 11.17 -18.26
C GLU A 342 7.76 12.30 -17.52
N PRO A 343 9.03 12.10 -17.11
CA PRO A 343 9.86 13.15 -16.52
C PRO A 343 9.98 14.37 -17.44
N GLU A 344 10.08 15.56 -16.84
CA GLU A 344 10.12 16.88 -17.48
C GLU A 344 8.84 17.30 -18.22
N ARG A 345 7.86 16.40 -18.39
CA ARG A 345 6.53 16.71 -18.93
C ARG A 345 5.46 16.70 -17.84
N ASP A 346 5.36 15.59 -17.11
CA ASP A 346 4.29 15.34 -16.14
C ASP A 346 4.73 15.67 -14.70
N LEU A 347 6.04 15.56 -14.43
CA LEU A 347 6.69 15.87 -13.16
C LEU A 347 8.18 16.16 -13.38
N LEU A 348 8.81 16.87 -12.43
CA LEU A 348 10.26 17.08 -12.45
C LEU A 348 10.96 16.03 -11.58
N VAL A 349 12.01 15.39 -12.12
CA VAL A 349 12.73 14.33 -11.41
C VAL A 349 14.16 14.75 -11.09
N ARG A 350 14.51 14.83 -9.81
CA ARG A 350 15.81 15.31 -9.32
C ARG A 350 16.33 14.43 -8.17
N SER A 351 17.61 14.10 -8.16
CA SER A 351 18.19 13.14 -7.19
C SER A 351 19.10 13.77 -6.14
N ASP A 352 19.60 14.98 -6.35
CA ASP A 352 20.43 15.73 -5.41
C ASP A 352 19.69 16.97 -4.87
N ALA A 353 20.16 17.49 -3.72
CA ALA A 353 19.45 18.56 -3.02
C ALA A 353 19.44 19.89 -3.77
N GLU A 354 20.50 20.22 -4.51
CA GLU A 354 20.65 21.49 -5.20
C GLU A 354 19.73 21.55 -6.43
N SER A 355 19.76 20.49 -7.24
CA SER A 355 18.90 20.39 -8.42
C SER A 355 17.43 20.21 -8.05
N PHE A 356 17.13 19.52 -6.94
CA PHE A 356 15.77 19.43 -6.40
C PHE A 356 15.29 20.81 -5.94
N ALA A 357 16.10 21.55 -5.17
CA ALA A 357 15.74 22.89 -4.72
C ALA A 357 15.59 23.90 -5.86
N ALA A 358 16.29 23.72 -6.98
CA ALA A 358 16.14 24.57 -8.16
C ALA A 358 14.89 24.24 -8.99
N ALA A 359 14.40 23.00 -8.90
CA ALA A 359 13.16 22.56 -9.55
C ALA A 359 11.89 22.95 -8.76
N VAL A 360 12.03 23.13 -7.45
CA VAL A 360 11.02 23.73 -6.55
C VAL A 360 11.03 25.24 -6.71
#